data_AF-A0A7X6S1D2-F1
#
_entry.id   AF-A0A7X6S1D2-F1
#
_cell.length_a   1.000
_cell.length_b   1.000
_cell.length_c   1.000
_cell.angle_alpha   90.00
_cell.angle_beta   90.00
_cell.angle_gamma   90.00
#
_symmetry.space_group_name_H-M   'P 1'
#
loop_
_entity.id
_entity.type
_entity.pdbx_description
1 polymer ?
#
loop_
_entity_poly.entity_id
_entity_poly.type
_entity_poly.pdbx_seq_one_letter_code
_entity_poly.pdbx_strand_id
1 'polypeptide(L)'
;MIKTITIEPIANPQRFSTVPHLTREEVEQAIKKVIDKLHHNIKYFDNQYPTPATANNCYPVMDNTEWTNGFWTGCLWLAYEFSQDERFCKVAHQNVLSFLNRVNQRIELDHHDLGFLYSPSCVAEYRINDNPKAREAALKAADKLIERFQEKGGFIQAWGELGHADHYRLIIDCLLNIQLLFFAFEETGNDLYYEIAKKHFYASANHVIRDDASTFHTFYFDPETGTPIKGVTRQGYSDESCWARGQAWGIYGIPLTYRKLKDIGCVPLFKGVTHYFLNRLPEDHVSYWDLIFEDGSGHARDSSATAIAVCGIHEMLKHLSDEDCDKPLYRDAMHAMLRSLIDHYYDEEVSDGRPLLLHGVYSWHSGKGVDEGNIWGDYFYLEALMRLYKDWELYW
;
A
#
# COMPACT_ATOMS: atom_id res chain seq x y z
N MET A 1 13.00 -9.92 -17.92
CA MET A 1 14.14 -10.14 -17.01
C MET A 1 14.26 -8.90 -16.13
N ILE A 2 14.46 -9.09 -14.83
CA ILE A 2 14.66 -7.98 -13.87
C ILE A 2 16.17 -7.68 -13.82
N LYS A 3 16.52 -6.39 -13.84
CA LYS A 3 17.92 -5.96 -13.72
C LYS A 3 18.50 -6.36 -12.37
N THR A 4 19.80 -6.55 -12.32
CA THR A 4 20.51 -6.73 -11.06
C THR A 4 20.58 -5.39 -10.34
N ILE A 5 20.24 -5.39 -9.05
CA ILE A 5 20.38 -4.25 -8.14
C ILE A 5 21.33 -4.61 -7.00
N THR A 6 21.81 -3.59 -6.30
CA THR A 6 22.60 -3.75 -5.09
C THR A 6 21.74 -4.34 -3.98
N ILE A 7 22.30 -5.29 -3.21
CA ILE A 7 21.69 -5.80 -1.98
C ILE A 7 22.66 -5.46 -0.86
N GLU A 8 22.37 -4.37 -0.14
CA GLU A 8 23.15 -3.96 1.04
C GLU A 8 23.10 -5.10 2.09
N PRO A 9 24.16 -5.41 2.84
CA PRO A 9 23.98 -6.20 4.07
C PRO A 9 23.12 -5.40 5.06
N ILE A 10 22.28 -6.09 5.85
CA ILE A 10 21.52 -5.42 6.91
C ILE A 10 22.50 -5.03 8.03
N ALA A 11 22.63 -3.72 8.27
CA ALA A 11 23.51 -3.15 9.26
C ALA A 11 22.94 -3.34 10.68
N ASN A 12 23.79 -3.75 11.63
CA ASN A 12 23.43 -3.98 13.04
C ASN A 12 22.13 -4.80 13.21
N PRO A 13 22.05 -6.03 12.66
CA PRO A 13 20.81 -6.82 12.64
C PRO A 13 20.28 -7.14 14.05
N GLN A 14 21.15 -7.11 15.06
CA GLN A 14 20.78 -7.33 16.46
C GLN A 14 19.74 -6.32 16.97
N ARG A 15 19.66 -5.12 16.38
CA ARG A 15 18.68 -4.10 16.77
C ARG A 15 17.23 -4.58 16.65
N PHE A 16 16.97 -5.49 15.71
CA PHE A 16 15.64 -6.05 15.51
C PHE A 16 15.40 -7.26 16.43
N SER A 17 16.40 -8.11 16.59
CA SER A 17 16.26 -9.36 17.37
C SER A 17 16.26 -9.14 18.89
N THR A 18 16.64 -7.95 19.38
CA THR A 18 16.47 -7.56 20.79
C THR A 18 15.03 -7.20 21.15
N VAL A 19 14.18 -6.92 20.17
CA VAL A 19 12.77 -6.58 20.40
C VAL A 19 11.94 -7.87 20.49
N PRO A 20 11.18 -8.10 21.56
CA PRO A 20 10.38 -9.31 21.69
C PRO A 20 9.30 -9.36 20.61
N HIS A 21 9.11 -10.53 20.01
CA HIS A 21 8.03 -10.76 19.04
C HIS A 21 6.68 -10.44 19.67
N LEU A 22 5.77 -9.91 18.86
CA LEU A 22 4.38 -9.69 19.27
C LEU A 22 3.72 -11.04 19.53
N THR A 23 3.16 -11.19 20.73
CA THR A 23 2.30 -12.31 21.07
C THR A 23 0.94 -12.14 20.39
N ARG A 24 0.24 -13.26 20.19
CA ARG A 24 -1.11 -13.23 19.64
C ARG A 24 -2.06 -12.39 20.50
N GLU A 25 -1.90 -12.42 21.83
CA GLU A 25 -2.73 -11.64 22.76
C GLU A 25 -2.50 -10.14 22.59
N GLU A 26 -1.25 -9.67 22.48
CA GLU A 26 -0.96 -8.26 22.21
C GLU A 26 -1.59 -7.77 20.90
N VAL A 27 -1.48 -8.57 19.83
CA VAL A 27 -2.10 -8.26 18.53
C VAL A 27 -3.62 -8.23 18.64
N GLU A 28 -4.23 -9.19 19.33
CA GLU A 28 -5.68 -9.23 19.54
C GLU A 28 -6.19 -8.01 20.30
N GLN A 29 -5.45 -7.56 21.33
CA GLN A 29 -5.81 -6.35 22.08
C GLN A 29 -5.69 -5.09 21.21
N ALA A 30 -4.66 -4.99 20.38
CA ALA A 30 -4.52 -3.89 19.43
C ALA A 30 -5.70 -3.84 18.44
N ILE A 31 -6.12 -4.99 17.90
CA ILE A 31 -7.28 -5.06 17.00
C ILE A 31 -8.58 -4.65 17.72
N LYS A 32 -8.79 -5.06 18.97
CA LYS A 32 -9.96 -4.65 19.76
C LYS A 32 -10.02 -3.13 19.95
N LYS A 33 -8.90 -2.48 20.26
CA LYS A 33 -8.82 -1.01 20.35
C LYS A 33 -9.20 -0.35 19.02
N VAL A 34 -8.70 -0.89 17.89
CA VAL A 34 -9.06 -0.41 16.55
C VAL A 34 -10.56 -0.53 16.30
N ILE A 35 -11.18 -1.67 16.61
CA ILE A 35 -12.62 -1.90 16.42
C ILE A 35 -13.46 -0.90 17.21
N ASP A 36 -13.09 -0.65 18.48
CA ASP A 36 -13.77 0.34 19.31
C ASP A 36 -13.75 1.72 18.65
N LYS A 37 -12.60 2.14 18.10
CA LYS A 37 -12.49 3.41 17.38
C LYS A 37 -13.29 3.42 16.07
N LEU A 38 -13.26 2.34 15.31
CA LEU A 38 -14.02 2.25 14.05
C LEU A 38 -15.54 2.33 14.29
N HIS A 39 -16.05 1.91 15.44
CA HIS A 39 -17.46 2.13 15.80
C HIS A 39 -17.84 3.61 15.97
N HIS A 40 -16.92 4.45 16.43
CA HIS A 40 -17.12 5.90 16.46
C HIS A 40 -17.09 6.47 15.04
N ASN A 41 -16.08 6.07 14.26
CA ASN A 41 -15.89 6.57 12.91
C ASN A 41 -17.03 6.19 11.95
N ILE A 42 -17.63 5.01 12.07
CA ILE A 42 -18.86 4.67 11.31
C ILE A 42 -19.95 5.71 11.54
N LYS A 43 -20.19 6.12 12.79
CA LYS A 43 -21.25 7.09 13.11
C LYS A 43 -20.91 8.48 12.58
N TYR A 44 -19.64 8.86 12.66
CA TYR A 44 -19.15 10.16 12.24
C TYR A 44 -19.19 10.34 10.72
N PHE A 45 -18.75 9.32 9.96
CA PHE A 45 -18.76 9.36 8.50
C PHE A 45 -20.13 9.01 7.90
N ASP A 46 -20.99 8.27 8.62
CA ASP A 46 -22.27 7.76 8.12
C ASP A 46 -22.10 7.04 6.77
N ASN A 47 -22.65 7.58 5.68
CA ASN A 47 -22.53 7.03 4.32
C ASN A 47 -21.46 7.73 3.47
N GLN A 48 -20.57 8.50 4.10
CA GLN A 48 -19.48 9.25 3.48
C GLN A 48 -18.11 8.64 3.84
N TYR A 49 -17.03 9.31 3.47
CA TYR A 49 -15.66 8.79 3.59
C TYR A 49 -14.75 9.80 4.32
N PRO A 50 -13.69 9.34 4.99
CA PRO A 50 -12.62 10.21 5.46
C PRO A 50 -11.88 10.85 4.29
N THR A 51 -11.40 12.09 4.47
CA THR A 51 -10.39 12.66 3.58
C THR A 51 -9.09 11.85 3.60
N PRO A 52 -8.20 12.00 2.58
CA PRO A 52 -6.94 11.25 2.50
C PRO A 52 -6.10 11.28 3.78
N ALA A 53 -6.04 12.44 4.43
CA ALA A 53 -5.37 12.65 5.70
C ALA A 53 -6.26 13.46 6.66
N THR A 54 -5.92 13.41 7.94
CA THR A 54 -6.53 14.21 8.98
C THR A 54 -6.10 15.68 8.91
N ALA A 55 -6.82 16.53 9.62
CA ALA A 55 -6.40 17.88 9.98
C ALA A 55 -6.53 18.04 11.50
N ASN A 56 -5.41 18.28 12.18
CA ASN A 56 -5.28 18.21 13.63
C ASN A 56 -5.75 16.85 14.19
N ASN A 57 -5.33 15.75 13.55
CA ASN A 57 -5.66 14.37 13.90
C ASN A 57 -7.16 14.04 13.93
N CYS A 58 -8.00 14.79 13.22
CA CYS A 58 -9.38 14.43 12.94
C CYS A 58 -9.62 14.47 11.43
N TYR A 59 -10.25 13.45 10.86
CA TYR A 59 -10.61 13.41 9.44
C TYR A 59 -11.78 14.35 9.15
N PRO A 60 -11.63 15.31 8.23
CA PRO A 60 -12.79 15.83 7.52
C PRO A 60 -13.53 14.73 6.76
N VAL A 61 -14.81 14.99 6.50
CA VAL A 61 -15.69 14.09 5.74
C VAL A 61 -15.73 14.53 4.27
N MET A 62 -15.72 13.57 3.35
CA MET A 62 -15.80 13.81 1.91
C MET A 62 -16.63 12.75 1.18
N ASP A 63 -16.93 13.00 -0.10
CA ASP A 63 -17.61 12.04 -0.96
C ASP A 63 -16.65 11.02 -1.61
N ASN A 64 -17.17 10.15 -2.47
CA ASN A 64 -16.41 9.08 -3.12
C ASN A 64 -15.70 9.55 -4.40
N THR A 65 -14.74 10.46 -4.26
CA THR A 65 -14.07 11.12 -5.41
C THR A 65 -12.54 11.11 -5.33
N GLU A 66 -11.94 10.65 -4.23
CA GLU A 66 -10.48 10.60 -4.06
C GLU A 66 -9.91 9.21 -4.42
N TRP A 67 -8.59 9.10 -4.44
CA TRP A 67 -7.88 7.82 -4.65
C TRP A 67 -7.86 6.92 -3.39
N THR A 68 -8.36 7.42 -2.26
CA THR A 68 -8.20 6.79 -0.94
C THR A 68 -9.46 6.17 -0.36
N ASN A 69 -10.63 6.37 -0.97
CA ASN A 69 -11.92 5.94 -0.41
C ASN A 69 -11.98 4.42 -0.14
N GLY A 70 -11.23 3.62 -0.93
CA GLY A 70 -11.19 2.17 -0.80
C GLY A 70 -10.62 1.70 0.54
N PHE A 71 -9.64 2.43 1.10
CA PHE A 71 -8.98 2.08 2.37
C PHE A 71 -9.93 2.16 3.56
N TRP A 72 -10.86 3.12 3.58
CA TRP A 72 -11.91 3.18 4.60
C TRP A 72 -12.75 1.91 4.59
N THR A 73 -13.22 1.52 3.39
CA THR A 73 -14.01 0.29 3.22
C THR A 73 -13.21 -0.95 3.61
N GLY A 74 -11.91 -0.98 3.29
CA GLY A 74 -11.01 -2.03 3.72
C GLY A 74 -10.88 -2.15 5.23
N CYS A 75 -10.82 -1.03 5.96
CA CYS A 75 -10.83 -1.05 7.42
C CYS A 75 -12.11 -1.70 7.96
N LEU A 76 -13.27 -1.40 7.34
CA LEU A 76 -14.56 -1.97 7.72
C LEU A 76 -14.61 -3.48 7.46
N TRP A 77 -14.10 -3.95 6.32
CA TRP A 77 -14.05 -5.39 6.02
C TRP A 77 -13.11 -6.15 6.96
N LEU A 78 -11.92 -5.61 7.25
CA LEU A 78 -11.00 -6.20 8.21
C LEU A 78 -11.61 -6.25 9.61
N ALA A 79 -12.30 -5.19 10.03
CA ALA A 79 -13.02 -5.15 11.30
C ALA A 79 -14.16 -6.17 11.36
N TYR A 80 -14.92 -6.35 10.27
CA TYR A 80 -15.94 -7.38 10.15
C TYR A 80 -15.34 -8.79 10.24
N GLU A 81 -14.27 -9.06 9.51
CA GLU A 81 -13.62 -10.38 9.53
C GLU A 81 -13.14 -10.79 10.92
N PHE A 82 -12.71 -9.84 11.75
CA PHE A 82 -12.33 -10.09 13.14
C PHE A 82 -13.55 -10.20 14.07
N SER A 83 -14.44 -9.21 14.05
CA SER A 83 -15.51 -9.05 15.06
C SER A 83 -16.78 -9.83 14.75
N GLN A 84 -17.02 -10.15 13.47
CA GLN A 84 -18.29 -10.64 12.94
C GLN A 84 -19.47 -9.70 13.25
N ASP A 85 -19.20 -8.41 13.47
CA ASP A 85 -20.24 -7.42 13.74
C ASP A 85 -20.84 -6.88 12.43
N GLU A 86 -22.11 -7.22 12.22
CA GLU A 86 -22.92 -6.85 11.06
C GLU A 86 -23.00 -5.33 10.80
N ARG A 87 -22.72 -4.49 11.80
CA ARG A 87 -22.65 -3.03 11.61
C ARG A 87 -21.55 -2.65 10.62
N PHE A 88 -20.38 -3.31 10.69
CA PHE A 88 -19.29 -3.07 9.74
C PHE A 88 -19.67 -3.57 8.34
N CYS A 89 -20.19 -4.80 8.25
CA CYS A 89 -20.63 -5.42 6.99
C CYS A 89 -21.65 -4.55 6.24
N LYS A 90 -22.66 -4.04 6.96
CA LYS A 90 -23.72 -3.22 6.37
C LYS A 90 -23.17 -1.93 5.73
N VAL A 91 -22.30 -1.20 6.44
CA VAL A 91 -21.72 0.06 5.94
C VAL A 91 -20.72 -0.23 4.82
N ALA A 92 -19.90 -1.27 4.95
CA ALA A 92 -18.96 -1.66 3.91
C ALA A 92 -19.68 -2.06 2.60
N HIS A 93 -20.80 -2.77 2.68
CA HIS A 93 -21.63 -3.08 1.52
C HIS A 93 -22.24 -1.82 0.89
N GLN A 94 -22.69 -0.85 1.68
CA GLN A 94 -23.16 0.44 1.16
C GLN A 94 -22.05 1.18 0.41
N ASN A 95 -20.81 1.14 0.91
CA ASN A 95 -19.66 1.68 0.20
C ASN A 95 -19.42 0.95 -1.13
N VAL A 96 -19.58 -0.37 -1.19
CA VAL A 96 -19.45 -1.14 -2.44
C VAL A 96 -20.49 -0.70 -3.47
N LEU A 97 -21.73 -0.45 -3.06
CA LEU A 97 -22.75 0.10 -3.98
C LEU A 97 -22.38 1.51 -4.47
N SER A 98 -21.78 2.34 -3.61
CA SER A 98 -21.23 3.64 -3.99
C SER A 98 -20.08 3.49 -5.01
N PHE A 99 -19.16 2.55 -4.83
CA PHE A 99 -18.10 2.24 -5.80
C PHE A 99 -18.60 1.72 -7.14
N LEU A 100 -19.65 0.88 -7.13
CA LEU A 100 -20.32 0.42 -8.34
C LEU A 100 -20.93 1.61 -9.09
N ASN A 101 -21.58 2.54 -8.39
CA ASN A 101 -22.08 3.77 -9.00
C ASN A 101 -20.92 4.62 -9.57
N ARG A 102 -19.82 4.79 -8.82
CA ARG A 102 -18.64 5.55 -9.24
C ARG A 102 -18.06 5.03 -10.55
N VAL A 103 -17.90 3.71 -10.71
CA VAL A 103 -17.37 3.13 -11.96
C VAL A 103 -18.36 3.17 -13.11
N ASN A 104 -19.66 2.97 -12.84
CA ASN A 104 -20.70 3.07 -13.85
C ASN A 104 -20.80 4.48 -14.45
N GLN A 105 -20.61 5.50 -13.61
CA GLN A 105 -20.66 6.90 -14.01
C GLN A 105 -19.27 7.47 -14.35
N ARG A 106 -18.20 6.70 -14.15
CA ARG A 106 -16.79 7.07 -14.40
C ARG A 106 -16.37 8.35 -13.65
N ILE A 107 -16.82 8.50 -12.41
CA ILE A 107 -16.60 9.70 -11.59
C ILE A 107 -15.18 9.66 -10.99
N GLU A 108 -14.32 10.60 -11.39
CA GLU A 108 -12.96 10.76 -10.86
C GLU A 108 -12.17 9.44 -10.89
N LEU A 109 -12.09 8.79 -12.07
CA LEU A 109 -11.37 7.51 -12.27
C LEU A 109 -10.30 7.59 -13.38
N ASP A 110 -9.93 8.79 -13.84
CA ASP A 110 -8.93 9.00 -14.89
C ASP A 110 -7.49 9.04 -14.33
N HIS A 111 -7.17 8.06 -13.50
CA HIS A 111 -5.87 7.82 -12.87
C HIS A 111 -5.66 6.30 -12.71
N HIS A 112 -4.55 5.87 -12.15
CA HIS A 112 -4.20 4.45 -12.03
C HIS A 112 -4.56 3.78 -10.70
N ASP A 113 -5.10 4.52 -9.74
CA ASP A 113 -5.37 4.04 -8.36
C ASP A 113 -6.61 3.15 -8.23
N LEU A 114 -7.01 2.48 -9.31
CA LEU A 114 -8.21 1.66 -9.34
C LEU A 114 -8.08 0.44 -8.42
N GLY A 115 -6.88 -0.12 -8.26
CA GLY A 115 -6.68 -1.20 -7.28
C GLY A 115 -6.80 -0.71 -5.84
N PHE A 116 -6.27 0.46 -5.50
CA PHE A 116 -6.47 1.05 -4.17
C PHE A 116 -7.93 1.33 -3.86
N LEU A 117 -8.72 1.70 -4.86
CA LEU A 117 -10.15 1.96 -4.70
C LEU A 117 -10.97 0.67 -4.61
N TYR A 118 -10.75 -0.28 -5.51
CA TYR A 118 -11.66 -1.42 -5.74
C TYR A 118 -11.17 -2.73 -5.12
N SER A 119 -9.87 -2.91 -4.85
CA SER A 119 -9.37 -4.12 -4.18
C SER A 119 -9.79 -4.18 -2.70
N PRO A 120 -9.48 -3.19 -1.84
CA PRO A 120 -9.89 -3.24 -0.43
C PRO A 120 -11.39 -3.01 -0.20
N SER A 121 -12.17 -2.66 -1.24
CA SER A 121 -13.62 -2.47 -1.13
C SER A 121 -14.42 -3.59 -1.78
N CYS A 122 -14.37 -3.69 -3.12
CA CYS A 122 -15.20 -4.58 -3.92
C CYS A 122 -14.61 -5.99 -4.05
N VAL A 123 -13.30 -6.13 -4.29
CA VAL A 123 -12.66 -7.45 -4.28
C VAL A 123 -12.76 -8.06 -2.88
N ALA A 124 -12.55 -7.25 -1.83
CA ALA A 124 -12.73 -7.66 -0.44
C ALA A 124 -14.10 -8.29 -0.18
N GLU A 125 -15.21 -7.61 -0.51
CA GLU A 125 -16.55 -8.18 -0.31
C GLU A 125 -16.73 -9.47 -1.13
N TYR A 126 -16.29 -9.48 -2.39
CA TYR A 126 -16.41 -10.66 -3.23
C TYR A 126 -15.65 -11.87 -2.65
N ARG A 127 -14.44 -11.69 -2.12
CA ARG A 127 -13.69 -12.76 -1.44
C ARG A 127 -14.38 -13.24 -0.17
N ILE A 128 -15.06 -12.34 0.55
CA ILE A 128 -15.73 -12.67 1.82
C ILE A 128 -17.03 -13.45 1.61
N ASN A 129 -17.83 -13.12 0.60
CA ASN A 129 -19.19 -13.66 0.47
C ASN A 129 -19.71 -13.81 -0.98
N ASP A 130 -18.83 -13.79 -1.98
CA ASP A 130 -19.15 -13.97 -3.39
C ASP A 130 -20.19 -12.95 -3.94
N ASN A 131 -20.23 -11.72 -3.39
CA ASN A 131 -21.23 -10.73 -3.80
C ASN A 131 -21.10 -10.36 -5.30
N PRO A 132 -22.14 -10.56 -6.12
CA PRO A 132 -22.06 -10.34 -7.57
C PRO A 132 -21.92 -8.87 -7.96
N LYS A 133 -22.45 -7.93 -7.17
CA LYS A 133 -22.28 -6.49 -7.43
C LYS A 133 -20.86 -6.02 -7.13
N ALA A 134 -20.25 -6.59 -6.09
CA ALA A 134 -18.86 -6.33 -5.75
C ALA A 134 -17.94 -6.84 -6.87
N ARG A 135 -18.18 -8.07 -7.35
CA ARG A 135 -17.50 -8.63 -8.53
C ARG A 135 -17.66 -7.75 -9.76
N GLU A 136 -18.89 -7.32 -10.06
CA GLU A 136 -19.17 -6.44 -11.20
C GLU A 136 -18.39 -5.13 -11.12
N ALA A 137 -18.38 -4.47 -9.95
CA ALA A 137 -17.65 -3.23 -9.75
C ALA A 137 -16.14 -3.42 -9.94
N ALA A 138 -15.56 -4.48 -9.37
CA ALA A 138 -14.14 -4.77 -9.49
C ALA A 138 -13.71 -5.06 -10.93
N LEU A 139 -14.50 -5.84 -11.69
CA LEU A 139 -14.18 -6.11 -13.10
C LEU A 139 -14.30 -4.85 -13.98
N LYS A 140 -15.32 -4.02 -13.76
CA LYS A 140 -15.44 -2.73 -14.46
C LYS A 140 -14.28 -1.79 -14.13
N ALA A 141 -13.79 -1.82 -12.90
CA ALA A 141 -12.62 -1.05 -12.50
C ALA A 141 -11.32 -1.58 -13.13
N ALA A 142 -11.20 -2.90 -13.31
CA ALA A 142 -10.09 -3.51 -14.05
C ALA A 142 -10.12 -3.08 -15.53
N ASP A 143 -11.28 -3.12 -16.18
CA ASP A 143 -11.49 -2.58 -17.54
C ASP A 143 -11.07 -1.10 -17.61
N LYS A 144 -11.48 -0.30 -16.62
CA LYS A 144 -11.11 1.13 -16.55
C LYS A 144 -9.60 1.34 -16.39
N LEU A 145 -8.93 0.50 -15.60
CA LEU A 145 -7.49 0.59 -15.37
C LEU A 145 -6.67 0.26 -16.63
N ILE A 146 -7.07 -0.75 -17.40
CA ILE A 146 -6.35 -1.13 -18.62
C ILE A 146 -6.46 -0.09 -19.75
N GLU A 147 -7.45 0.80 -19.72
CA GLU A 147 -7.53 1.95 -20.65
C GLU A 147 -6.29 2.86 -20.57
N ARG A 148 -5.56 2.83 -19.46
CA ARG A 148 -4.34 3.63 -19.25
C ARG A 148 -3.06 2.88 -19.62
N PHE A 149 -3.15 1.65 -20.11
CA PHE A 149 -1.99 0.88 -20.52
C PHE A 149 -1.37 1.48 -21.78
N GLN A 150 -0.05 1.65 -21.72
CA GLN A 150 0.77 2.16 -22.81
C GLN A 150 1.62 1.02 -23.38
N GLU A 151 1.34 0.65 -24.64
CA GLU A 151 2.09 -0.41 -25.33
C GLU A 151 3.57 -0.05 -25.47
N LYS A 152 3.87 1.20 -25.83
CA LYS A 152 5.23 1.74 -25.92
C LYS A 152 5.75 2.01 -24.50
N GLY A 153 6.69 1.17 -24.07
CA GLY A 153 7.23 1.17 -22.70
C GLY A 153 6.56 0.14 -21.79
N GLY A 154 5.37 -0.36 -22.14
CA GLY A 154 4.73 -1.47 -21.45
C GLY A 154 4.33 -1.17 -20.01
N PHE A 155 3.68 -0.03 -19.74
CA PHE A 155 3.29 0.38 -18.39
C PHE A 155 1.90 1.03 -18.37
N ILE A 156 1.24 1.01 -17.22
CA ILE A 156 0.02 1.77 -16.96
C ILE A 156 0.41 3.21 -16.61
N GLN A 157 -0.03 4.17 -17.44
CA GLN A 157 0.25 5.60 -17.22
C GLN A 157 -0.50 6.11 -15.99
N ALA A 158 0.21 6.82 -15.11
CA ALA A 158 -0.32 7.21 -13.81
C ALA A 158 -1.56 8.13 -13.89
N TRP A 159 -1.35 9.42 -14.14
CA TRP A 159 -2.40 10.44 -14.25
C TRP A 159 -1.98 11.56 -15.21
N GLY A 160 -2.96 12.35 -15.64
CA GLY A 160 -2.81 13.35 -16.71
C GLY A 160 -3.22 12.80 -18.08
N GLU A 161 -3.09 13.65 -19.09
CA GLU A 161 -3.44 13.35 -20.49
C GLU A 161 -2.68 12.13 -21.01
N LEU A 162 -3.42 11.14 -21.52
CA LEU A 162 -2.86 9.90 -22.05
C LEU A 162 -1.99 10.16 -23.28
N GLY A 163 -0.78 9.60 -23.32
CA GLY A 163 0.14 9.75 -24.45
C GLY A 163 0.93 11.06 -24.49
N HIS A 164 0.55 12.08 -23.69
CA HIS A 164 1.28 13.35 -23.66
C HIS A 164 2.65 13.19 -22.98
N ALA A 165 3.72 13.68 -23.62
CA ALA A 165 5.10 13.47 -23.18
C ALA A 165 5.36 13.86 -21.72
N ASP A 166 4.84 15.01 -21.27
CA ASP A 166 5.01 15.49 -19.88
C ASP A 166 4.23 14.68 -18.83
N HIS A 167 3.31 13.82 -19.28
CA HIS A 167 2.51 12.95 -18.44
C HIS A 167 2.83 11.46 -18.62
N TYR A 168 3.69 11.10 -19.58
CA TYR A 168 3.97 9.74 -20.03
C TYR A 168 4.92 9.00 -19.08
N ARG A 169 4.40 8.66 -17.90
CA ARG A 169 5.17 8.12 -16.78
C ARG A 169 4.37 7.08 -15.99
N LEU A 170 5.10 6.20 -15.32
CA LEU A 170 4.58 5.35 -14.25
C LEU A 170 4.95 5.92 -12.87
N ILE A 171 4.23 5.48 -11.84
CA ILE A 171 4.50 5.75 -10.43
C ILE A 171 4.55 4.40 -9.69
N ILE A 172 5.44 4.28 -8.70
CA ILE A 172 5.75 3.01 -8.04
C ILE A 172 4.57 2.37 -7.29
N ASP A 173 3.64 3.17 -6.79
CA ASP A 173 2.39 2.70 -6.13
C ASP A 173 1.48 1.88 -7.06
N CYS A 174 1.66 2.01 -8.38
CA CYS A 174 0.93 1.22 -9.36
C CYS A 174 1.25 -0.28 -9.27
N LEU A 175 2.33 -0.67 -8.57
CA LEU A 175 2.60 -2.06 -8.20
C LEU A 175 1.50 -2.67 -7.32
N LEU A 176 0.79 -1.86 -6.53
CA LEU A 176 -0.35 -2.31 -5.73
C LEU A 176 -1.64 -2.32 -6.56
N ASN A 177 -1.71 -1.50 -7.62
CA ASN A 177 -2.89 -1.38 -8.46
C ASN A 177 -3.02 -2.49 -9.50
N ILE A 178 -1.90 -3.04 -10.00
CA ILE A 178 -1.92 -4.18 -10.94
C ILE A 178 -2.49 -5.46 -10.32
N GLN A 179 -2.63 -5.51 -9.00
CA GLN A 179 -3.28 -6.60 -8.28
C GLN A 179 -4.74 -6.78 -8.67
N LEU A 180 -5.44 -5.68 -8.98
CA LEU A 180 -6.80 -5.72 -9.52
C LEU A 180 -6.85 -6.43 -10.88
N LEU A 181 -5.80 -6.29 -11.70
CA LEU A 181 -5.73 -6.96 -13.00
C LEU A 181 -5.45 -8.46 -12.84
N PHE A 182 -4.60 -8.86 -11.89
CA PHE A 182 -4.43 -10.28 -11.57
C PHE A 182 -5.73 -10.91 -11.06
N PHE A 183 -6.51 -10.19 -10.24
CA PHE A 183 -7.87 -10.62 -9.87
C PHE A 183 -8.77 -10.79 -11.10
N ALA A 184 -8.81 -9.79 -11.99
CA ALA A 184 -9.64 -9.86 -13.19
C ALA A 184 -9.24 -11.02 -14.13
N PHE A 185 -7.95 -11.34 -14.22
CA PHE A 185 -7.46 -12.52 -14.92
C PHE A 185 -8.01 -13.82 -14.31
N GLU A 186 -7.89 -13.99 -12.99
CA GLU A 186 -8.41 -15.17 -12.27
C GLU A 186 -9.91 -15.36 -12.48
N GLU A 187 -10.66 -14.25 -12.48
CA GLU A 187 -12.12 -14.26 -12.59
C GLU A 187 -12.67 -14.47 -14.00
N THR A 188 -11.88 -14.16 -15.04
CA THR A 188 -12.36 -14.13 -16.42
C THR A 188 -11.63 -15.09 -17.34
N GLY A 189 -10.42 -15.51 -16.98
CA GLY A 189 -9.50 -16.23 -17.87
C GLY A 189 -8.97 -15.39 -19.03
N ASN A 190 -9.15 -14.05 -19.02
CA ASN A 190 -8.67 -13.18 -20.08
C ASN A 190 -7.19 -12.80 -19.85
N ASP A 191 -6.29 -13.42 -20.62
CA ASP A 191 -4.84 -13.22 -20.54
C ASP A 191 -4.39 -11.76 -20.71
N LEU A 192 -5.22 -10.90 -21.34
CA LEU A 192 -4.90 -9.48 -21.50
C LEU A 192 -4.55 -8.81 -20.16
N TYR A 193 -5.33 -9.10 -19.11
CA TYR A 193 -5.11 -8.54 -17.78
C TYR A 193 -3.78 -8.97 -17.18
N TYR A 194 -3.46 -10.26 -17.29
CA TYR A 194 -2.21 -10.83 -16.81
C TYR A 194 -1.00 -10.22 -17.54
N GLU A 195 -1.08 -10.12 -18.86
CA GLU A 195 0.02 -9.60 -19.69
C GLU A 195 0.27 -8.10 -19.44
N ILE A 196 -0.79 -7.29 -19.23
CA ILE A 196 -0.64 -5.88 -18.86
C ILE A 196 0.01 -5.74 -17.47
N ALA A 197 -0.49 -6.47 -16.47
CA ALA A 197 0.05 -6.45 -15.11
C ALA A 197 1.54 -6.83 -15.10
N LYS A 198 1.88 -7.92 -15.80
CA LYS A 198 3.24 -8.43 -15.94
C LYS A 198 4.17 -7.43 -16.64
N LYS A 199 3.74 -6.83 -17.75
CA LYS A 199 4.53 -5.80 -18.46
C LYS A 199 4.80 -4.60 -17.56
N HIS A 200 3.77 -4.09 -16.88
CA HIS A 200 3.92 -2.97 -15.97
C HIS A 200 4.87 -3.29 -14.82
N PHE A 201 4.76 -4.48 -14.21
CA PHE A 201 5.68 -4.92 -13.17
C PHE A 201 7.14 -4.88 -13.63
N TYR A 202 7.44 -5.43 -14.81
CA TYR A 202 8.81 -5.42 -15.34
C TYR A 202 9.30 -4.02 -15.73
N ALA A 203 8.43 -3.14 -16.25
CA ALA A 203 8.79 -1.75 -16.51
C ALA A 203 9.15 -1.03 -15.20
N SER A 204 8.34 -1.21 -14.14
CA SER A 204 8.61 -0.66 -12.82
C SER A 204 9.91 -1.22 -12.22
N ALA A 205 10.05 -2.56 -12.16
CA ALA A 205 11.22 -3.21 -11.57
C ALA A 205 12.55 -2.82 -12.21
N ASN A 206 12.56 -2.53 -13.52
CA ASN A 206 13.77 -2.16 -14.25
C ASN A 206 14.08 -0.65 -14.23
N HIS A 207 13.11 0.20 -13.93
CA HIS A 207 13.27 1.64 -14.14
C HIS A 207 12.97 2.49 -12.89
N VAL A 208 11.86 2.27 -12.19
CA VAL A 208 11.53 3.08 -11.00
C VAL A 208 12.34 2.65 -9.77
N ILE A 209 12.75 1.38 -9.70
CA ILE A 209 13.71 0.89 -8.71
C ILE A 209 15.11 1.19 -9.23
N ARG A 210 15.93 1.89 -8.43
CA ARG A 210 17.29 2.30 -8.77
C ARG A 210 18.29 1.15 -8.58
N ASP A 211 19.50 1.33 -9.08
CA ASP A 211 20.54 0.29 -9.02
C ASP A 211 21.09 0.09 -7.60
N ASP A 212 20.92 1.07 -6.71
CA ASP A 212 21.24 1.01 -5.27
C ASP A 212 20.08 0.48 -4.41
N ALA A 213 19.00 -0.01 -5.05
CA ALA A 213 17.76 -0.47 -4.42
C ALA A 213 16.87 0.60 -3.78
N SER A 214 17.25 1.88 -3.84
CA SER A 214 16.32 2.97 -3.58
C SER A 214 15.26 3.07 -4.68
N THR A 215 14.23 3.86 -4.46
CA THR A 215 13.14 4.04 -5.42
C THR A 215 12.99 5.50 -5.82
N PHE A 216 12.78 5.74 -7.11
CA PHE A 216 12.17 6.98 -7.57
C PHE A 216 10.68 6.98 -7.19
N HIS A 217 10.06 8.16 -7.12
CA HIS A 217 8.60 8.24 -7.04
C HIS A 217 7.97 7.92 -8.41
N THR A 218 8.47 8.56 -9.48
CA THR A 218 7.95 8.41 -10.84
C THR A 218 9.05 8.18 -11.87
N PHE A 219 8.72 7.52 -12.97
CA PHE A 219 9.65 7.28 -14.07
C PHE A 219 9.03 7.57 -15.44
N TYR A 220 9.71 8.38 -16.23
CA TYR A 220 9.27 8.86 -17.54
C TYR A 220 9.80 8.01 -18.69
N PHE A 221 8.97 7.88 -19.73
CA PHE A 221 9.31 7.21 -20.98
C PHE A 221 9.06 8.15 -22.16
N ASP A 222 9.71 7.85 -23.28
CA ASP A 222 9.45 8.51 -24.55
C ASP A 222 8.15 7.96 -25.17
N PRO A 223 7.13 8.78 -25.48
CA PRO A 223 5.87 8.30 -26.04
C PRO A 223 5.98 7.83 -27.49
N GLU A 224 7.03 8.22 -28.21
CA GLU A 224 7.25 7.79 -29.60
C GLU A 224 7.95 6.44 -29.69
N THR A 225 8.94 6.21 -28.82
CA THR A 225 9.81 5.03 -28.87
C THR A 225 9.57 4.03 -27.74
N GLY A 226 8.96 4.45 -26.63
CA GLY A 226 8.85 3.66 -25.40
C GLY A 226 10.14 3.56 -24.59
N THR A 227 11.18 4.30 -24.97
CA THR A 227 12.50 4.25 -24.31
C THR A 227 12.44 4.92 -22.93
N PRO A 228 13.04 4.33 -21.88
CA PRO A 228 13.14 4.96 -20.56
C PRO A 228 13.95 6.27 -20.63
N ILE A 229 13.44 7.36 -20.04
CA ILE A 229 14.09 8.68 -20.06
C ILE A 229 14.75 8.99 -18.72
N LYS A 230 13.95 9.12 -17.64
CA LYS A 230 14.45 9.58 -16.33
C LYS A 230 13.49 9.24 -15.19
N GLY A 231 14.07 9.00 -14.01
CA GLY A 231 13.35 8.99 -12.74
C GLY A 231 13.31 10.38 -12.12
N VAL A 232 12.23 10.70 -11.42
CA VAL A 232 12.02 11.98 -10.74
C VAL A 232 11.34 11.73 -9.39
N THR A 233 11.61 12.55 -8.39
CA THR A 233 10.79 12.58 -7.18
C THR A 233 9.74 13.68 -7.26
N ARG A 234 8.54 13.41 -6.75
CA ARG A 234 7.50 14.46 -6.55
C ARG A 234 7.10 14.62 -5.09
N GLN A 235 7.40 13.63 -4.26
CA GLN A 235 6.97 13.59 -2.86
C GLN A 235 8.12 13.34 -1.89
N GLY A 236 9.29 12.92 -2.37
CA GLY A 236 10.51 12.86 -1.57
C GLY A 236 11.20 14.22 -1.50
N TYR A 237 12.06 14.39 -0.51
CA TYR A 237 12.79 15.62 -0.21
C TYR A 237 13.57 16.20 -1.39
N SER A 238 14.28 15.38 -2.17
CA SER A 238 14.99 15.76 -3.39
C SER A 238 15.02 14.62 -4.41
N ASP A 239 15.42 14.90 -5.65
CA ASP A 239 15.49 13.87 -6.71
C ASP A 239 16.46 12.73 -6.37
N GLU A 240 17.45 12.99 -5.51
CA GLU A 240 18.42 12.04 -4.98
C GLU A 240 17.96 11.37 -3.67
N SER A 241 16.90 11.86 -3.03
CA SER A 241 16.38 11.28 -1.79
C SER A 241 15.60 9.99 -2.05
N CYS A 242 15.09 9.36 -0.99
CA CYS A 242 14.27 8.16 -1.08
C CYS A 242 13.05 8.29 -0.17
N TRP A 243 11.95 8.69 -0.78
CA TRP A 243 10.66 8.82 -0.13
C TRP A 243 10.22 7.47 0.48
N ALA A 244 9.96 7.46 1.79
CA ALA A 244 9.79 6.21 2.56
C ALA A 244 8.61 5.38 2.06
N ARG A 245 7.47 6.01 1.76
CA ARG A 245 6.29 5.30 1.26
C ARG A 245 6.47 4.77 -0.15
N GLY A 246 7.26 5.43 -0.99
CA GLY A 246 7.65 4.90 -2.32
C GLY A 246 8.43 3.60 -2.18
N GLN A 247 9.39 3.58 -1.25
CA GLN A 247 10.14 2.37 -0.92
C GLN A 247 9.22 1.25 -0.41
N ALA A 248 8.29 1.59 0.48
CA ALA A 248 7.32 0.65 1.03
C ALA A 248 6.39 0.04 -0.04
N TRP A 249 5.98 0.82 -1.05
CA TRP A 249 5.25 0.28 -2.20
C TRP A 249 6.04 -0.75 -2.99
N GLY A 250 7.35 -0.59 -3.11
CA GLY A 250 8.23 -1.62 -3.65
C GLY A 250 8.25 -2.86 -2.77
N ILE A 251 8.46 -2.70 -1.46
CA ILE A 251 8.53 -3.79 -0.47
C ILE A 251 7.25 -4.64 -0.49
N TYR A 252 6.08 -4.04 -0.70
CA TYR A 252 4.82 -4.77 -0.71
C TYR A 252 4.35 -5.21 -2.11
N GLY A 253 4.49 -4.35 -3.12
CA GLY A 253 4.08 -4.66 -4.50
C GLY A 253 4.85 -5.83 -5.13
N ILE A 254 6.14 -5.98 -4.81
CA ILE A 254 6.98 -7.08 -5.30
C ILE A 254 6.46 -8.46 -4.85
N PRO A 255 6.30 -8.75 -3.54
CA PRO A 255 5.81 -10.05 -3.09
C PRO A 255 4.37 -10.31 -3.52
N LEU A 256 3.53 -9.27 -3.57
CA LEU A 256 2.17 -9.37 -4.12
C LEU A 256 2.18 -9.83 -5.59
N THR A 257 3.08 -9.30 -6.41
CA THR A 257 3.24 -9.73 -7.80
C THR A 257 3.90 -11.11 -7.90
N TYR A 258 4.87 -11.42 -7.03
CA TYR A 258 5.52 -12.73 -6.98
C TYR A 258 4.51 -13.87 -6.75
N ARG A 259 3.44 -13.66 -5.96
CA ARG A 259 2.35 -14.64 -5.80
C ARG A 259 1.76 -15.09 -7.13
N LYS A 260 1.68 -14.19 -8.11
CA LYS A 260 1.01 -14.39 -9.40
C LYS A 260 1.97 -14.81 -10.50
N LEU A 261 3.18 -14.24 -10.52
CA LEU A 261 4.19 -14.53 -11.56
C LEU A 261 5.12 -15.69 -11.21
N LYS A 262 5.40 -15.90 -9.91
CA LYS A 262 6.43 -16.84 -9.40
C LYS A 262 7.81 -16.68 -10.06
N ASP A 263 8.13 -15.47 -10.53
CA ASP A 263 9.46 -15.14 -11.06
C ASP A 263 10.46 -15.04 -9.91
N ILE A 264 11.45 -15.94 -9.89
CA ILE A 264 12.46 -16.01 -8.82
C ILE A 264 13.27 -14.71 -8.73
N GLY A 265 13.38 -13.95 -9.84
CA GLY A 265 14.06 -12.67 -9.88
C GLY A 265 13.44 -11.62 -8.94
N CYS A 266 12.19 -11.81 -8.49
CA CYS A 266 11.57 -10.97 -7.47
C CYS A 266 12.24 -11.11 -6.09
N VAL A 267 12.85 -12.26 -5.77
CA VAL A 267 13.51 -12.49 -4.48
C VAL A 267 14.66 -11.49 -4.27
N PRO A 268 15.73 -11.45 -5.10
CA PRO A 268 16.80 -10.49 -4.91
C PRO A 268 16.32 -9.03 -5.00
N LEU A 269 15.30 -8.74 -5.81
CA LEU A 269 14.69 -7.42 -5.89
C LEU A 269 14.06 -7.00 -4.55
N PHE A 270 13.24 -7.89 -3.96
CA PHE A 270 12.64 -7.69 -2.64
C PHE A 270 13.72 -7.51 -1.55
N LYS A 271 14.76 -8.35 -1.56
CA LYS A 271 15.86 -8.27 -0.58
C LYS A 271 16.54 -6.91 -0.67
N GLY A 272 16.88 -6.45 -1.87
CA GLY A 272 17.48 -5.13 -2.08
C GLY A 272 16.63 -4.00 -1.51
N VAL A 273 15.36 -3.90 -1.93
CA VAL A 273 14.49 -2.79 -1.48
C VAL A 273 14.20 -2.84 0.02
N THR A 274 14.11 -4.03 0.60
CA THR A 274 13.86 -4.22 2.03
C THR A 274 15.11 -3.89 2.86
N HIS A 275 16.29 -4.33 2.42
CA HIS A 275 17.56 -4.03 3.11
C HIS A 275 17.81 -2.53 3.13
N TYR A 276 17.60 -1.86 1.99
CA TYR A 276 17.71 -0.41 1.88
C TYR A 276 16.84 0.32 2.92
N PHE A 277 15.58 -0.12 3.06
CA PHE A 277 14.62 0.44 4.01
C PHE A 277 15.04 0.18 5.46
N LEU A 278 15.33 -1.07 5.82
CA LEU A 278 15.71 -1.46 7.18
C LEU A 278 16.98 -0.74 7.67
N ASN A 279 17.96 -0.55 6.77
CA ASN A 279 19.20 0.16 7.09
C ASN A 279 19.01 1.65 7.40
N ARG A 280 17.89 2.24 6.98
CA ARG A 280 17.58 3.66 7.15
C ARG A 280 16.48 3.89 8.19
N LEU A 281 16.10 2.87 8.94
CA LEU A 281 15.15 3.03 10.03
C LEU A 281 15.81 3.69 11.25
N PRO A 282 15.15 4.67 11.89
CA PRO A 282 15.57 5.28 13.15
C PRO A 282 15.49 4.29 14.31
N GLU A 283 15.95 4.69 15.51
CA GLU A 283 16.05 3.84 16.70
C GLU A 283 14.77 3.04 16.96
N ASP A 284 13.60 3.68 16.90
CA ASP A 284 12.28 3.09 17.16
C ASP A 284 11.71 2.27 16.01
N HIS A 285 12.45 2.08 14.92
CA HIS A 285 12.06 1.30 13.74
C HIS A 285 10.87 1.84 12.94
N VAL A 286 10.47 3.11 13.09
CA VAL A 286 9.39 3.73 12.29
C VAL A 286 9.97 4.79 11.37
N SER A 287 9.81 4.65 10.06
CA SER A 287 10.51 5.49 9.08
C SER A 287 10.18 6.97 9.23
N TYR A 288 11.18 7.83 9.05
CA TYR A 288 10.92 9.22 8.65
C TYR A 288 10.20 9.26 7.31
N TRP A 289 9.54 10.37 6.98
CA TRP A 289 8.83 10.51 5.69
C TRP A 289 9.74 10.41 4.45
N ASP A 290 11.02 10.71 4.62
CA ASP A 290 12.08 10.42 3.64
C ASP A 290 13.23 9.69 4.36
N LEU A 291 13.77 8.65 3.74
CA LEU A 291 14.75 7.74 4.33
C LEU A 291 16.16 8.34 4.41
N ILE A 292 16.36 9.57 3.96
CA ILE A 292 17.60 10.32 4.21
C ILE A 292 17.68 10.89 5.62
N PHE A 293 16.55 10.95 6.34
CA PHE A 293 16.50 11.55 7.67
C PHE A 293 16.80 10.51 8.77
N GLU A 294 17.52 10.96 9.79
CA GLU A 294 17.95 10.16 10.93
C GLU A 294 17.48 10.81 12.24
N ASP A 295 17.72 10.13 13.36
CA ASP A 295 17.40 10.64 14.69
C ASP A 295 18.12 11.97 14.99
N GLY A 296 17.35 12.94 15.51
CA GLY A 296 17.81 14.31 15.70
C GLY A 296 17.61 15.24 14.50
N SER A 297 17.12 14.75 13.35
CA SER A 297 16.84 15.58 12.17
C SER A 297 15.68 16.59 12.36
N GLY A 298 14.77 16.33 13.30
CA GLY A 298 13.58 17.16 13.55
C GLY A 298 12.49 17.05 12.46
N HIS A 299 12.60 16.07 11.57
CA HIS A 299 11.58 15.81 10.54
C HIS A 299 10.47 14.90 11.05
N ALA A 300 9.30 14.97 10.40
CA ALA A 300 8.16 14.11 10.73
C ALA A 300 8.42 12.63 10.37
N ARG A 301 7.71 11.74 11.03
CA ARG A 301 7.65 10.33 10.65
C ARG A 301 6.71 10.14 9.46
N ASP A 302 6.75 8.97 8.85
CA ASP A 302 5.64 8.48 8.04
C ASP A 302 5.30 7.05 8.45
N SER A 303 4.47 6.96 9.49
CA SER A 303 4.00 5.70 10.05
C SER A 303 3.30 4.80 9.01
N SER A 304 2.69 5.41 7.99
CA SER A 304 2.04 4.69 6.90
C SER A 304 3.03 3.86 6.07
N ALA A 305 4.23 4.38 5.81
CA ALA A 305 5.29 3.66 5.09
C ALA A 305 5.75 2.42 5.85
N THR A 306 5.95 2.54 7.17
CA THR A 306 6.29 1.40 8.03
C THR A 306 5.16 0.35 8.02
N ALA A 307 3.89 0.76 8.14
CA ALA A 307 2.76 -0.17 8.12
C ALA A 307 2.69 -0.96 6.80
N ILE A 308 2.87 -0.29 5.66
CA ILE A 308 2.94 -0.92 4.33
C ILE A 308 4.10 -1.92 4.25
N ALA A 309 5.29 -1.52 4.74
CA ALA A 309 6.48 -2.37 4.72
C ALA A 309 6.30 -3.63 5.58
N VAL A 310 5.64 -3.53 6.75
CA VAL A 310 5.27 -4.70 7.57
C VAL A 310 4.43 -5.68 6.76
N CYS A 311 3.40 -5.22 6.05
CA CYS A 311 2.58 -6.10 5.19
C CYS A 311 3.40 -6.76 4.07
N GLY A 312 4.30 -6.02 3.43
CA GLY A 312 5.17 -6.55 2.37
C GLY A 312 6.16 -7.60 2.86
N ILE A 313 6.82 -7.34 3.99
CA ILE A 313 7.73 -8.30 4.62
C ILE A 313 6.94 -9.55 5.03
N HIS A 314 5.79 -9.39 5.68
CA HIS A 314 4.93 -10.49 6.06
C HIS A 314 4.55 -11.35 4.84
N GLU A 315 4.15 -10.71 3.74
CA GLU A 315 3.77 -11.44 2.53
C GLU A 315 4.96 -12.23 1.96
N MET A 316 6.13 -11.61 1.85
CA MET A 316 7.30 -12.29 1.29
C MET A 316 7.79 -13.46 2.15
N LEU A 317 7.66 -13.37 3.48
CA LEU A 317 8.01 -14.46 4.40
C LEU A 317 7.23 -15.76 4.13
N LYS A 318 6.02 -15.68 3.54
CA LYS A 318 5.24 -16.86 3.10
C LYS A 318 5.90 -17.61 1.95
N HIS A 319 6.81 -16.95 1.21
CA HIS A 319 7.37 -17.45 -0.05
C HIS A 319 8.89 -17.69 -0.01
N LEU A 320 9.62 -17.05 0.90
CA LEU A 320 11.06 -17.28 1.07
C LEU A 320 11.34 -18.72 1.51
N SER A 321 12.42 -19.31 0.99
CA SER A 321 12.94 -20.60 1.46
C SER A 321 13.26 -20.53 2.96
N ASP A 322 13.03 -21.62 3.69
CA ASP A 322 13.46 -21.74 5.09
C ASP A 322 15.00 -21.69 5.23
N GLU A 323 15.74 -21.92 4.13
CA GLU A 323 17.20 -21.80 4.06
C GLU A 323 17.69 -20.37 3.78
N ASP A 324 16.79 -19.41 3.48
CA ASP A 324 17.20 -18.02 3.27
C ASP A 324 17.68 -17.39 4.59
N CYS A 325 18.95 -16.96 4.61
CA CYS A 325 19.61 -16.46 5.81
C CYS A 325 18.97 -15.20 6.40
N ASP A 326 18.24 -14.41 5.61
CA ASP A 326 17.61 -13.18 6.07
C ASP A 326 16.18 -13.41 6.57
N LYS A 327 15.60 -14.59 6.35
CA LYS A 327 14.21 -14.90 6.74
C LYS A 327 13.93 -14.73 8.24
N PRO A 328 14.79 -15.18 9.18
CA PRO A 328 14.60 -14.90 10.61
C PRO A 328 14.68 -13.41 10.92
N LEU A 329 15.63 -12.70 10.30
CA LEU A 329 15.85 -11.27 10.53
C LEU A 329 14.69 -10.41 10.03
N TYR A 330 14.10 -10.75 8.87
CA TYR A 330 12.88 -10.10 8.38
C TYR A 330 11.70 -10.31 9.34
N ARG A 331 11.58 -11.50 9.93
CA ARG A 331 10.56 -11.77 10.95
C ARG A 331 10.77 -10.88 12.17
N ASP A 332 12.00 -10.79 12.67
CA ASP A 332 12.36 -9.92 13.80
C ASP A 332 12.05 -8.45 13.49
N ALA A 333 12.46 -7.96 12.32
CA ALA A 333 12.25 -6.58 11.89
C ALA A 333 10.75 -6.24 11.76
N MET A 334 9.97 -7.11 11.12
CA MET A 334 8.52 -6.97 10.99
C MET A 334 7.85 -6.84 12.37
N HIS A 335 8.22 -7.69 13.34
CA HIS A 335 7.69 -7.61 14.70
C HIS A 335 8.14 -6.34 15.42
N ALA A 336 9.39 -5.92 15.29
CA ALA A 336 9.91 -4.71 15.93
C ALA A 336 9.22 -3.44 15.41
N MET A 337 9.05 -3.34 14.09
CA MET A 337 8.34 -2.24 13.42
C MET A 337 6.88 -2.18 13.88
N LEU A 338 6.14 -3.31 13.82
CA LEU A 338 4.73 -3.32 14.20
C LEU A 338 4.53 -3.08 15.71
N ARG A 339 5.44 -3.57 16.56
CA ARG A 339 5.40 -3.28 18.00
C ARG A 339 5.54 -1.79 18.25
N SER A 340 6.49 -1.12 17.60
CA SER A 340 6.64 0.33 17.72
C SER A 340 5.39 1.08 17.26
N LEU A 341 4.76 0.65 16.15
CA LEU A 341 3.49 1.23 15.70
C LEU A 341 2.38 1.08 16.76
N ILE A 342 2.26 -0.09 17.38
CA ILE A 342 1.27 -0.35 18.45
C ILE A 342 1.56 0.50 19.69
N ASP A 343 2.81 0.54 20.13
CA ASP A 343 3.18 1.10 21.44
C ASP A 343 3.34 2.63 21.41
N HIS A 344 3.63 3.23 20.25
CA HIS A 344 4.04 4.64 20.15
C HIS A 344 3.29 5.47 19.11
N TYR A 345 2.65 4.85 18.12
CA TYR A 345 2.02 5.57 17.00
C TYR A 345 0.51 5.35 16.89
N TYR A 346 -0.01 4.31 17.55
CA TYR A 346 -1.46 4.12 17.68
C TYR A 346 -2.05 5.28 18.46
N ASP A 347 -3.12 5.86 17.93
CA ASP A 347 -3.82 6.94 18.62
C ASP A 347 -4.69 6.35 19.75
N GLU A 348 -4.34 6.61 21.00
CA GLU A 348 -5.14 6.15 22.15
C GLU A 348 -6.44 6.97 22.34
N GLU A 349 -6.58 8.12 21.66
CA GLU A 349 -7.80 8.93 21.76
C GLU A 349 -8.97 8.29 20.99
N VAL A 350 -10.05 7.99 21.70
CA VAL A 350 -11.28 7.44 21.12
C VAL A 350 -12.34 8.54 21.05
N SER A 351 -12.38 9.23 19.90
CA SER A 351 -13.37 10.25 19.58
C SER A 351 -13.67 10.24 18.08
N ASP A 352 -14.74 10.95 17.69
CA ASP A 352 -15.25 10.93 16.32
C ASP A 352 -14.20 11.49 15.32
N GLY A 353 -13.96 10.76 14.24
CA GLY A 353 -13.07 11.17 13.15
C GLY A 353 -11.58 10.97 13.45
N ARG A 354 -11.19 10.41 14.60
CA ARG A 354 -9.78 10.12 14.91
C ARG A 354 -9.20 9.01 14.02
N PRO A 355 -7.92 9.09 13.60
CA PRO A 355 -7.25 8.03 12.87
C PRO A 355 -6.92 6.85 13.76
N LEU A 356 -6.54 5.72 13.17
CA LEU A 356 -5.96 4.60 13.91
C LEU A 356 -4.49 4.90 14.24
N LEU A 357 -3.74 5.43 13.27
CA LEU A 357 -2.31 5.67 13.35
C LEU A 357 -1.98 7.17 13.17
N LEU A 358 -1.12 7.70 14.04
CA LEU A 358 -0.61 9.08 13.98
C LEU A 358 0.69 9.18 13.18
N HIS A 359 1.16 10.41 12.96
CA HIS A 359 2.49 10.73 12.44
C HIS A 359 2.77 10.13 11.05
N GLY A 360 1.82 10.29 10.14
CA GLY A 360 1.98 10.06 8.71
C GLY A 360 2.30 11.34 7.95
N VAL A 361 2.81 11.21 6.72
CA VAL A 361 3.02 12.36 5.82
C VAL A 361 2.42 12.07 4.45
N TYR A 362 1.34 12.76 4.08
CA TYR A 362 0.73 12.61 2.77
C TYR A 362 1.57 13.24 1.66
N SER A 363 1.79 14.54 1.67
CA SER A 363 2.65 15.22 0.68
C SER A 363 3.32 16.42 1.31
N TRP A 364 4.61 16.25 1.62
CA TRP A 364 5.40 17.23 2.36
C TRP A 364 5.49 18.58 1.64
N HIS A 365 5.97 18.61 0.37
CA HIS A 365 6.10 19.87 -0.39
C HIS A 365 4.78 20.56 -0.70
N SER A 366 3.67 19.82 -0.68
CA SER A 366 2.33 20.38 -0.89
C SER A 366 1.66 20.83 0.41
N GLY A 367 2.29 20.61 1.57
CA GLY A 367 1.73 20.89 2.89
C GLY A 367 0.46 20.10 3.20
N LYS A 368 0.23 18.96 2.53
CA LYS A 368 -0.97 18.14 2.74
C LYS A 368 -0.66 17.04 3.74
N GLY A 369 -1.43 16.96 4.83
CA GLY A 369 -1.35 15.88 5.81
C GLY A 369 0.07 15.64 6.33
N VAL A 370 0.77 16.69 6.76
CA VAL A 370 2.14 16.60 7.28
C VAL A 370 2.07 16.40 8.79
N ASP A 371 2.60 15.28 9.27
CA ASP A 371 2.50 14.86 10.68
C ASP A 371 1.05 14.63 11.14
N GLU A 372 0.29 13.93 10.30
CA GLU A 372 -1.14 13.69 10.43
C GLU A 372 -1.45 12.20 10.21
N GLY A 373 -2.57 11.72 10.74
CA GLY A 373 -3.11 10.42 10.37
C GLY A 373 -3.54 10.38 8.89
N ASN A 374 -3.50 9.20 8.28
CA ASN A 374 -3.97 9.01 6.91
C ASN A 374 -4.57 7.62 6.68
N ILE A 375 -5.55 7.55 5.79
CA ILE A 375 -6.47 6.41 5.75
C ILE A 375 -5.82 5.14 5.18
N TRP A 376 -4.79 5.28 4.34
CA TRP A 376 -4.01 4.13 3.90
C TRP A 376 -3.10 3.61 5.02
N GLY A 377 -2.50 4.49 5.83
CA GLY A 377 -1.75 4.10 7.03
C GLY A 377 -2.63 3.32 8.00
N ASP A 378 -3.85 3.81 8.26
CA ASP A 378 -4.86 3.11 9.06
C ASP A 378 -5.18 1.72 8.51
N TYR A 379 -5.43 1.63 7.19
CA TYR A 379 -5.73 0.36 6.52
C TYR A 379 -4.58 -0.63 6.62
N PHE A 380 -3.35 -0.25 6.24
CA PHE A 380 -2.21 -1.17 6.26
C PHE A 380 -1.77 -1.52 7.68
N TYR A 381 -1.99 -0.64 8.67
CA TYR A 381 -1.80 -0.98 10.07
C TYR A 381 -2.75 -2.08 10.51
N LEU A 382 -4.05 -1.94 10.25
CA LEU A 382 -5.02 -2.98 10.58
C LEU A 382 -4.78 -4.27 9.77
N GLU A 383 -4.38 -4.15 8.50
CA GLU A 383 -4.01 -5.30 7.68
C GLU A 383 -2.81 -6.06 8.27
N ALA A 384 -1.78 -5.34 8.73
CA ALA A 384 -0.62 -5.92 9.39
C ALA A 384 -1.01 -6.67 10.68
N LEU A 385 -1.88 -6.07 11.51
CA LEU A 385 -2.42 -6.75 12.70
C LEU A 385 -3.17 -8.03 12.32
N MET A 386 -4.05 -7.96 11.33
CA MET A 386 -4.85 -9.10 10.86
C MET A 386 -3.98 -10.24 10.32
N ARG A 387 -2.93 -9.91 9.57
CA ARG A 387 -1.93 -10.85 9.06
C ARG A 387 -1.19 -11.61 10.15
N LEU A 388 -0.84 -10.94 11.25
CA LEU A 388 -0.21 -11.60 12.41
C LEU A 388 -1.21 -12.38 13.26
N TYR A 389 -2.47 -11.98 13.27
CA TYR A 389 -3.50 -12.61 14.09
C TYR A 389 -4.03 -13.93 13.51
N LYS A 390 -4.19 -14.00 12.18
CA LYS A 390 -4.69 -15.20 11.47
C LYS A 390 -4.00 -15.38 10.11
N ASP A 391 -4.08 -16.58 9.55
CA ASP A 391 -3.76 -16.75 8.12
C ASP A 391 -4.88 -16.12 7.29
N TRP A 392 -4.68 -14.84 6.96
CA TRP A 392 -5.67 -14.01 6.30
C TRP A 392 -5.64 -14.21 4.78
N GLU A 393 -6.82 -14.37 4.20
CA GLU A 393 -7.02 -14.36 2.75
C GLU A 393 -6.96 -12.91 2.24
N LEU A 394 -5.99 -12.62 1.38
CA LEU A 394 -5.74 -11.25 0.92
C LEU A 394 -6.85 -10.77 -0.03
N TYR A 395 -7.19 -9.49 0.08
CA TYR A 395 -7.99 -8.77 -0.92
C TYR A 395 -7.19 -8.46 -2.21
N TRP A 396 -5.85 -8.53 -2.14
CA TRP A 396 -4.88 -8.23 -3.20
C TRP A 396 -4.51 -9.41 -4.10
#